data_AF-A0A959F330-F1
#
_entry.id   AF-A0A959F330-F1
#
_cell.length_a   1.000
_cell.length_b   1.000
_cell.length_c   1.000
_cell.angle_alpha   90.00
_cell.angle_beta   90.00
_cell.angle_gamma   90.00
#
_symmetry.space_group_name_H-M   'P 1'
#
loop_
_entity.id
_entity.type
_entity.pdbx_description
1 polymer ?
#
loop_
_entity_poly.entity_id
_entity_poly.type
_entity_poly.pdbx_seq_one_letter_code
_entity_poly.pdbx_strand_id
1 'polypeptide(L)'
;MKPLDDFYNRASARDGKMSRCKDCQNAITKAHRIKKTCAVPAVGLQLFVNAGDKMYHGVTQSMLRYCFEYRDGVLYWKNKILKSPRKVGDVFGGSVNNSGYIRCGFMGKDWLVHRAIFFYHHGWLPEFIDHIDGDKTNNKIDNLRMCTHSQNHGNNTKRNTKSSSNYKGVSRNAAGNWRARVKAGGEQIYIGSFRSELAAAKAYDSCARGLFGCYCRTNFPLPGERQA
;
A
#
# COMPACT_ATOMS: atom_id res chain seq x y z
N MET A 1 26.77 -24.62 17.02
CA MET A 1 25.51 -24.34 16.29
C MET A 1 24.40 -24.24 17.33
N LYS A 2 23.82 -23.06 17.53
CA LYS A 2 22.57 -22.93 18.30
C LYS A 2 21.39 -23.09 17.33
N PRO A 3 20.29 -23.76 17.70
CA PRO A 3 19.19 -24.06 16.77
C PRO A 3 18.44 -22.80 16.38
N LEU A 4 17.94 -22.78 15.14
CA LEU A 4 17.18 -21.69 14.51
C LEU A 4 15.74 -21.56 15.04
N ASP A 5 15.41 -22.30 16.11
CA ASP A 5 14.03 -22.70 16.41
C ASP A 5 13.36 -21.84 17.50
N ASP A 6 14.11 -21.03 18.26
CA ASP A 6 13.56 -20.26 19.38
C ASP A 6 13.04 -18.86 19.02
N PHE A 7 13.29 -18.36 17.80
CA PHE A 7 12.84 -17.02 17.40
C PHE A 7 11.45 -17.01 16.74
N TYR A 8 10.96 -18.15 16.24
CA TYR A 8 9.78 -18.20 15.35
C TYR A 8 8.49 -18.78 15.97
N ASN A 9 8.52 -19.33 17.19
CA ASN A 9 7.37 -20.04 17.78
C ASN A 9 6.43 -19.19 18.67
N ARG A 10 6.21 -17.90 18.37
CA ARG A 10 5.22 -17.06 19.10
C ARG A 10 4.22 -16.30 18.22
N ALA A 11 3.87 -16.87 17.07
CA ALA A 11 2.72 -16.43 16.28
C ALA A 11 1.82 -17.61 15.91
N SER A 12 1.46 -18.42 16.91
CA SER A 12 0.39 -19.41 16.78
C SER A 12 -0.94 -18.70 16.64
N ALA A 13 -1.48 -18.74 15.42
CA ALA A 13 -2.88 -18.49 15.12
C ALA A 13 -3.77 -19.27 16.11
N ARG A 14 -4.53 -18.54 16.92
CA ARG A 14 -5.76 -19.04 17.52
C ARG A 14 -6.86 -18.06 17.14
N ASP A 15 -7.95 -18.59 16.61
CA ASP A 15 -9.24 -17.93 16.43
C ASP A 15 -9.41 -17.02 15.22
N GLY A 16 -9.20 -17.53 13.99
CA GLY A 16 -9.99 -17.17 12.78
C GLY A 16 -10.25 -15.70 12.44
N LYS A 17 -9.55 -14.76 13.09
CA LYS A 17 -9.64 -13.32 12.95
C LYS A 17 -8.20 -12.88 12.78
N MET A 18 -7.89 -12.31 11.62
CA MET A 18 -6.58 -11.76 11.32
C MET A 18 -6.26 -10.69 12.37
N SER A 19 -5.55 -11.07 13.44
CA SER A 19 -5.15 -10.14 14.48
C SER A 19 -4.25 -9.10 13.83
N ARG A 20 -4.68 -7.83 13.84
CA ARG A 20 -3.92 -6.72 13.28
C ARG A 20 -2.49 -6.77 13.84
N CYS A 21 -1.49 -6.84 12.97
CA CYS A 21 -0.09 -6.81 13.41
C CYS A 21 0.13 -5.55 14.27
N LYS A 22 0.94 -5.64 15.34
CA LYS A 22 1.28 -4.49 16.19
C LYS A 22 1.80 -3.30 15.37
N ASP A 23 2.45 -3.57 14.24
CA ASP A 23 2.90 -2.54 13.29
C ASP A 23 1.76 -1.83 12.55
N CYS A 24 0.66 -2.55 12.23
CA CYS A 24 -0.55 -1.95 11.68
C CYS A 24 -1.21 -1.03 12.72
N GLN A 25 -1.25 -1.45 13.99
CA GLN A 25 -1.80 -0.64 15.09
C GLN A 25 -0.97 0.65 15.30
N ASN A 26 0.36 0.55 15.21
CA ASN A 26 1.28 1.70 15.36
C ASN A 26 1.26 2.66 14.16
N ALA A 27 1.02 2.16 12.95
CA ALA A 27 0.85 2.99 11.75
C ALA A 27 -0.46 3.82 11.80
N ILE A 28 -1.52 3.30 12.45
CA ILE A 28 -2.76 4.07 12.70
C ILE A 28 -2.43 5.28 13.57
N THR A 29 -1.75 5.08 14.71
CA THR A 29 -1.38 6.15 15.66
C THR A 29 -0.47 7.21 15.03
N LYS A 30 0.45 6.83 14.13
CA LYS A 30 1.34 7.78 13.44
C LYS A 30 0.63 8.63 12.37
N ALA A 31 -0.39 8.08 11.70
CA ALA A 31 -1.21 8.80 10.71
C ALA A 31 -2.13 9.89 11.33
N HIS A 32 -2.21 9.97 12.66
CA HIS A 32 -2.90 11.07 13.36
C HIS A 32 -2.07 12.36 13.44
N ARG A 33 -0.82 12.39 12.97
CA ARG A 33 0.10 13.52 13.17
C ARG A 33 0.43 14.25 11.87
N ILE A 34 -0.52 14.96 11.23
CA ILE A 34 -0.20 15.98 10.20
C ILE A 34 -1.08 17.24 10.33
N LYS A 35 -0.37 18.36 10.60
CA LYS A 35 -0.57 19.80 10.40
C LYS A 35 -2.00 20.37 10.39
N LYS A 36 -2.34 21.02 11.50
CA LYS A 36 -3.30 22.15 11.56
C LYS A 36 -2.77 23.29 10.68
N THR A 37 -3.72 23.99 10.05
CA THR A 37 -3.61 25.26 9.30
C THR A 37 -3.16 25.22 7.83
N CYS A 38 -4.12 25.40 6.94
CA CYS A 38 -4.02 26.09 5.65
C CYS A 38 -5.40 26.71 5.35
N ALA A 39 -5.41 27.94 4.83
CA ALA A 39 -6.59 28.81 4.73
C ALA A 39 -7.78 28.20 3.96
N VAL A 40 -8.99 28.48 4.44
CA VAL A 40 -10.27 28.07 3.86
C VAL A 40 -10.57 28.92 2.62
N PRO A 41 -10.85 28.36 1.43
CA PRO A 41 -11.25 29.17 0.27
C PRO A 41 -12.70 29.64 0.36
N ALA A 42 -12.98 30.75 -0.33
CA ALA A 42 -14.18 31.58 -0.25
C ALA A 42 -15.54 30.87 -0.39
N VAL A 43 -16.47 31.37 0.43
CA VAL A 43 -17.96 31.39 0.37
C VAL A 43 -18.59 30.36 -0.58
N GLY A 44 -18.93 29.20 -0.01
CA GLY A 44 -19.59 28.08 -0.69
C GLY A 44 -19.07 26.71 -0.23
N LEU A 45 -17.79 26.62 0.12
CA LEU A 45 -17.16 25.42 0.71
C LEU A 45 -17.34 25.31 2.24
N GLN A 46 -17.80 26.38 2.90
CA GLN A 46 -17.93 26.42 4.37
C GLN A 46 -18.89 25.38 4.96
N LEU A 47 -19.87 24.89 4.17
CA LEU A 47 -20.83 23.87 4.60
C LEU A 47 -20.22 22.47 4.81
N PHE A 48 -19.00 22.24 4.30
CA PHE A 48 -18.35 20.93 4.34
C PHE A 48 -17.11 20.88 5.24
N VAL A 49 -16.85 21.94 6.01
CA VAL A 49 -15.67 22.07 6.86
C VAL A 49 -16.11 22.28 8.31
N ASN A 50 -16.06 21.22 9.10
CA ASN A 50 -16.30 21.28 10.55
C ASN A 50 -14.98 21.37 11.33
N ALA A 51 -15.05 21.89 12.56
CA ALA A 51 -13.92 21.90 13.48
C ALA A 51 -13.43 20.46 13.74
N GLY A 52 -12.23 20.14 13.29
CA GLY A 52 -11.62 18.81 13.44
C GLY A 52 -11.58 17.95 12.18
N ASP A 53 -12.21 18.38 11.08
CA ASP A 53 -12.14 17.67 9.82
C ASP A 53 -10.69 17.60 9.30
N LYS A 54 -10.25 16.38 8.96
CA LYS A 54 -8.99 16.22 8.24
C LYS A 54 -9.21 16.58 6.78
N MET A 55 -8.27 17.34 6.23
CA MET A 55 -8.29 17.75 4.83
C MET A 55 -7.15 17.07 4.08
N TYR A 56 -7.42 16.68 2.84
CA TYR A 56 -6.39 16.23 1.90
C TYR A 56 -6.55 17.02 0.60
N HIS A 57 -5.46 17.61 0.12
CA HIS A 57 -5.49 18.54 -1.02
C HIS A 57 -6.53 19.68 -0.85
N GLY A 58 -6.78 20.14 0.38
CA GLY A 58 -7.78 21.17 0.67
C GLY A 58 -9.23 20.68 0.55
N VAL A 59 -9.46 19.37 0.54
CA VAL A 59 -10.78 18.74 0.42
C VAL A 59 -11.07 17.93 1.69
N THR A 60 -12.26 18.13 2.25
CA THR A 60 -12.78 17.30 3.36
C THR A 60 -13.47 16.05 2.83
N GLN A 61 -13.65 15.05 3.69
CA GLN A 61 -14.39 13.84 3.34
C GLN A 61 -15.82 14.16 2.89
N SER A 62 -16.50 15.06 3.61
CA SER A 62 -17.87 15.48 3.30
C SER A 62 -17.96 16.11 1.91
N MET A 63 -16.98 16.94 1.53
CA MET A 63 -16.94 17.50 0.19
C MET A 63 -16.74 16.43 -0.89
N LEU A 64 -15.86 15.46 -0.64
CA LEU A 64 -15.63 14.36 -1.56
C LEU A 64 -16.89 13.48 -1.72
N ARG A 65 -17.60 13.19 -0.62
CA ARG A 65 -18.88 12.44 -0.62
C ARG A 65 -20.03 13.20 -1.26
N TYR A 66 -20.02 14.52 -1.16
CA TYR A 66 -20.97 15.36 -1.86
C TYR A 66 -20.73 15.31 -3.36
N CYS A 67 -19.48 15.46 -3.81
CA CYS A 67 -19.12 15.47 -5.23
C CYS A 67 -19.22 14.12 -5.90
N PHE A 68 -18.97 13.02 -5.18
CA PHE A 68 -18.77 11.71 -5.78
C PHE A 68 -19.61 10.62 -5.13
N GLU A 69 -19.93 9.61 -5.93
CA GLU A 69 -20.54 8.37 -5.49
C GLU A 69 -19.58 7.21 -5.73
N TYR A 70 -19.33 6.41 -4.71
CA TYR A 70 -18.51 5.21 -4.83
C TYR A 70 -19.34 4.00 -5.27
N ARG A 71 -18.90 3.28 -6.30
CA ARG A 71 -19.43 1.99 -6.71
C ARG A 71 -18.29 1.07 -7.14
N ASP A 72 -18.15 -0.06 -6.46
CA ASP A 72 -17.22 -1.17 -6.78
C ASP A 72 -15.79 -0.76 -7.22
N GLY A 73 -15.15 0.11 -6.45
CA GLY A 73 -13.77 0.56 -6.74
C GLY A 73 -13.66 1.75 -7.68
N VAL A 74 -14.79 2.35 -8.07
CA VAL A 74 -14.84 3.50 -8.96
C VAL A 74 -15.63 4.62 -8.30
N LEU A 75 -15.11 5.85 -8.38
CA LEU A 75 -15.83 7.06 -8.00
C LEU A 75 -16.49 7.65 -9.24
N TYR A 76 -17.76 8.03 -9.13
CA TYR A 76 -18.53 8.67 -10.19
C TYR A 76 -18.92 10.08 -9.78
N TRP A 77 -18.85 11.04 -10.70
CA TRP A 77 -19.29 12.41 -10.46
C TRP A 77 -20.79 12.43 -10.15
N LYS A 78 -21.17 12.94 -8.99
CA LYS A 78 -22.55 13.04 -8.51
C LYS A 78 -23.05 14.48 -8.51
N ASN A 79 -22.32 15.38 -7.84
CA ASN A 79 -22.69 16.79 -7.73
C ASN A 79 -21.54 17.70 -8.17
N LYS A 80 -21.89 18.83 -8.78
CA LYS A 80 -20.92 19.84 -9.21
C LYS A 80 -20.79 20.94 -8.15
N ILE A 81 -19.59 21.06 -7.58
CA ILE A 81 -19.23 22.21 -6.71
C ILE A 81 -18.48 23.29 -7.52
N LEU A 82 -17.79 22.89 -8.59
CA LEU A 82 -17.04 23.80 -9.47
C LEU A 82 -17.50 23.66 -10.92
N LYS A 83 -17.20 24.69 -11.71
CA LYS A 83 -17.24 24.58 -13.18
C LYS A 83 -16.20 23.55 -13.61
N SER A 84 -16.68 22.37 -14.01
CA SER A 84 -15.88 21.26 -14.52
C SER A 84 -16.48 20.80 -15.86
N PRO A 85 -15.65 20.47 -16.86
CA PRO A 85 -16.13 19.89 -18.11
C PRO A 85 -16.72 18.47 -17.91
N ARG A 86 -16.41 17.81 -16.78
CA ARG A 86 -16.95 16.49 -16.43
C ARG A 86 -18.46 16.58 -16.16
N LYS A 87 -19.21 15.59 -16.62
CA LYS A 87 -20.65 15.45 -16.42
C LYS A 87 -20.94 14.60 -15.18
N VAL A 88 -22.14 14.76 -14.65
CA VAL A 88 -22.66 13.82 -13.63
C VAL A 88 -22.73 12.43 -14.28
N GLY A 89 -22.27 11.41 -13.57
CA GLY A 89 -22.11 10.04 -14.05
C GLY A 89 -20.74 9.74 -14.65
N ASP A 90 -19.89 10.74 -14.94
CA ASP A 90 -18.53 10.48 -15.42
C ASP A 90 -17.70 9.78 -14.34
N VAL A 91 -16.69 9.02 -14.77
CA VAL A 91 -15.73 8.42 -13.85
C VAL A 91 -14.73 9.47 -13.34
N PHE A 92 -14.49 9.47 -12.04
CA PHE A 92 -13.37 10.15 -11.40
C PHE A 92 -12.07 9.38 -11.66
N GLY A 93 -11.60 9.48 -12.90
CA GLY A 93 -10.45 8.76 -13.41
C GLY A 93 -9.86 9.44 -14.63
N GLY A 94 -8.69 8.96 -15.04
CA GLY A 94 -7.90 9.52 -16.11
C GLY A 94 -6.81 8.55 -16.53
N SER A 95 -5.65 9.08 -16.95
CA SER A 95 -4.53 8.26 -17.38
C SER A 95 -3.87 7.52 -16.21
N VAL A 96 -3.18 6.43 -16.55
CA VAL A 96 -2.27 5.73 -15.64
C VAL A 96 -0.92 6.47 -15.67
N ASN A 97 -0.36 6.78 -14.51
CA ASN A 97 0.95 7.43 -14.41
C ASN A 97 2.11 6.42 -14.59
N ASN A 98 3.35 6.91 -14.66
CA ASN A 98 4.54 6.06 -14.81
C ASN A 98 4.76 5.06 -13.65
N SER A 99 4.10 5.28 -12.51
CA SER A 99 4.12 4.36 -11.36
C SER A 99 2.99 3.33 -11.40
N GLY A 100 2.10 3.36 -12.39
CA GLY A 100 0.99 2.43 -12.56
C GLY A 100 -0.33 2.85 -11.89
N TYR A 101 -0.41 4.04 -11.29
CA TYR A 101 -1.63 4.51 -10.61
C TYR A 101 -2.49 5.39 -11.50
N ILE A 102 -3.81 5.23 -11.41
CA ILE A 102 -4.79 6.11 -12.07
C ILE A 102 -4.80 7.47 -11.38
N ARG A 103 -4.75 8.55 -12.17
CA ARG A 103 -4.82 9.94 -11.69
C ARG A 103 -6.05 10.69 -12.22
N CYS A 104 -6.55 11.63 -11.44
CA CYS A 104 -7.60 12.55 -11.86
C CYS A 104 -7.38 13.94 -11.23
N GLY A 105 -7.65 15.00 -12.00
CA GLY A 105 -7.60 16.38 -11.48
C GLY A 105 -8.87 16.74 -10.71
N PHE A 106 -8.72 17.29 -9.52
CA PHE A 106 -9.83 17.80 -8.70
C PHE A 106 -9.37 18.96 -7.84
N MET A 107 -10.17 20.04 -7.80
CA MET A 107 -9.89 21.22 -6.97
C MET A 107 -8.49 21.80 -7.23
N GLY A 108 -8.05 21.81 -8.50
CA GLY A 108 -6.72 22.30 -8.90
C GLY A 108 -5.54 21.44 -8.42
N LYS A 109 -5.80 20.22 -7.95
CA LYS A 109 -4.77 19.25 -7.51
C LYS A 109 -4.90 17.94 -8.27
N ASP A 110 -3.79 17.23 -8.42
CA ASP A 110 -3.75 15.88 -8.97
C ASP A 110 -4.01 14.85 -7.86
N TRP A 111 -5.04 14.04 -8.03
CA TRP A 111 -5.39 12.98 -7.10
C TRP A 111 -5.01 11.62 -7.68
N LEU A 112 -4.40 10.77 -6.84
CA LEU A 112 -4.36 9.33 -7.10
C LEU A 112 -5.71 8.74 -6.70
N VAL A 113 -6.35 8.00 -7.61
CA VAL A 113 -7.72 7.51 -7.42
C VAL A 113 -7.85 6.61 -6.18
N HIS A 114 -6.89 5.72 -5.94
CA HIS A 114 -6.90 4.88 -4.72
C HIS A 114 -6.87 5.72 -3.43
N ARG A 115 -6.16 6.85 -3.40
CA ARG A 115 -6.11 7.75 -2.23
C ARG A 115 -7.44 8.48 -2.05
N ALA A 116 -8.06 8.90 -3.16
CA ALA A 116 -9.39 9.51 -3.14
C ALA A 116 -10.43 8.54 -2.55
N ILE A 117 -10.44 7.29 -3.01
CA ILE A 117 -11.34 6.24 -2.53
C ILE A 117 -11.07 5.94 -1.05
N PHE A 118 -9.81 5.77 -0.63
CA PHE A 118 -9.50 5.53 0.77
C PHE A 118 -9.99 6.67 1.66
N PHE A 119 -9.75 7.92 1.26
CA PHE A 119 -10.22 9.10 1.98
C PHE A 119 -11.75 9.20 2.00
N TYR A 120 -12.43 8.83 0.91
CA TYR A 120 -13.89 8.77 0.81
C TYR A 120 -14.50 7.86 1.90
N HIS A 121 -13.92 6.68 2.12
CA HIS A 121 -14.41 5.73 3.12
C HIS A 121 -13.97 6.09 4.54
N HIS A 122 -12.70 6.43 4.75
CA HIS A 122 -12.13 6.53 6.09
C HIS A 122 -12.06 7.94 6.68
N GLY A 123 -12.08 8.99 5.84
CA GLY A 123 -12.00 10.39 6.29
C GLY A 123 -10.62 10.83 6.76
N TRP A 124 -9.63 9.97 6.59
CA TRP A 124 -8.22 10.26 6.82
C TRP A 124 -7.38 9.49 5.80
N LEU A 125 -6.12 9.84 5.67
CA LEU A 125 -5.19 9.20 4.74
C LEU A 125 -3.92 8.76 5.46
N PRO A 126 -3.53 7.48 5.35
CA PRO A 126 -2.20 7.06 5.74
C PRO A 126 -1.15 7.63 4.79
N GLU A 127 0.10 7.54 5.22
CA GLU A 127 1.25 7.89 4.39
C GLU A 127 1.29 7.00 3.13
N PHE A 128 1.21 5.67 3.32
CA PHE A 128 1.21 4.68 2.25
C PHE A 128 -0.06 3.83 2.25
N ILE A 129 -0.55 3.55 1.04
CA ILE A 129 -1.64 2.62 0.75
C ILE A 129 -1.08 1.58 -0.21
N ASP A 130 -1.29 0.31 0.11
CA ASP A 130 -0.91 -0.84 -0.70
C ASP A 130 -2.16 -1.49 -1.30
N HIS A 131 -2.03 -1.97 -2.53
CA HIS A 131 -3.04 -2.77 -3.21
C HIS A 131 -2.78 -4.24 -2.87
N ILE A 132 -3.75 -4.91 -2.26
CA ILE A 132 -3.59 -6.29 -1.79
C ILE A 132 -3.20 -7.16 -2.98
N ASP A 133 -3.95 -7.19 -4.07
CA ASP A 133 -3.58 -7.96 -5.27
C ASP A 133 -2.29 -7.50 -5.99
N GLY A 134 -1.84 -6.27 -5.73
CA GLY A 134 -0.73 -5.61 -6.41
C GLY A 134 -1.09 -5.00 -7.77
N ASP A 135 -2.35 -5.06 -8.18
CA ASP A 135 -2.87 -4.33 -9.32
C ASP A 135 -3.27 -2.92 -8.88
N LYS A 136 -2.45 -1.95 -9.31
CA LYS A 136 -2.60 -0.53 -8.97
C LYS A 136 -3.83 0.13 -9.61
N THR A 137 -4.52 -0.58 -10.50
CA THR A 137 -5.75 -0.13 -11.14
C THR A 137 -7.01 -0.67 -10.44
N ASN A 138 -6.89 -1.76 -9.66
CA ASN A 138 -7.99 -2.29 -8.85
C ASN A 138 -8.17 -1.51 -7.55
N ASN A 139 -9.01 -0.48 -7.58
CA ASN A 139 -9.21 0.43 -6.43
C ASN A 139 -10.42 0.07 -5.56
N LYS A 140 -10.89 -1.19 -5.54
CA LYS A 140 -11.89 -1.65 -4.57
C LYS A 140 -11.41 -1.39 -3.16
N ILE A 141 -12.28 -0.90 -2.27
CA ILE A 141 -11.86 -0.49 -0.92
C ILE A 141 -11.30 -1.69 -0.14
N ASP A 142 -11.87 -2.88 -0.32
CA ASP A 142 -11.39 -4.12 0.30
C ASP A 142 -10.05 -4.60 -0.29
N ASN A 143 -9.64 -4.08 -1.45
CA ASN A 143 -8.31 -4.31 -2.04
C ASN A 143 -7.28 -3.27 -1.58
N LEU A 144 -7.69 -2.21 -0.87
CA LEU A 144 -6.77 -1.18 -0.37
C LEU A 144 -6.48 -1.39 1.11
N ARG A 145 -5.21 -1.34 1.48
CA ARG A 145 -4.80 -1.43 2.88
C ARG A 145 -3.74 -0.41 3.22
N MET A 146 -3.78 0.09 4.45
CA MET A 146 -2.68 0.87 4.98
C MET A 146 -1.43 0.00 5.16
N CYS A 147 -0.27 0.58 4.90
CA CYS A 147 1.01 -0.11 5.05
C CYS A 147 2.11 0.85 5.48
N THR A 148 3.21 0.30 5.98
CA THR A 148 4.48 1.02 6.05
C THR A 148 5.20 0.96 4.70
N HIS A 149 6.17 1.86 4.48
CA HIS A 149 7.03 1.80 3.30
C HIS A 149 7.72 0.43 3.13
N SER A 150 8.11 -0.21 4.24
CA SER A 150 8.73 -1.52 4.25
C SER A 150 7.77 -2.64 3.84
N GLN A 151 6.53 -2.60 4.35
CA GLN A 151 5.48 -3.56 3.99
C GLN A 151 5.07 -3.43 2.53
N ASN A 152 4.89 -2.20 2.04
CA ASN A 152 4.64 -1.93 0.62
C ASN A 152 5.76 -2.51 -0.26
N HIS A 153 7.02 -2.35 0.19
CA HIS A 153 8.15 -2.95 -0.51
C HIS A 153 8.13 -4.48 -0.50
N GLY A 154 7.71 -5.08 0.61
CA GLY A 154 7.48 -6.52 0.75
C GLY A 154 6.48 -7.08 -0.27
N ASN A 155 5.46 -6.31 -0.65
CA ASN A 155 4.43 -6.70 -1.62
C ASN A 155 4.83 -6.55 -3.09
N ASN A 156 5.99 -5.95 -3.38
CA ASN A 156 6.43 -5.79 -4.76
C ASN A 156 6.79 -7.12 -5.40
N THR A 157 6.62 -7.20 -6.71
CA THR A 157 7.20 -8.27 -7.51
C THR A 157 8.71 -8.08 -7.63
N LYS A 158 9.39 -9.14 -8.09
CA LYS A 158 10.78 -9.03 -8.52
C LYS A 158 10.88 -7.97 -9.62
N ARG A 159 11.84 -7.05 -9.46
CA ARG A 159 12.11 -6.03 -10.49
C ARG A 159 12.58 -6.73 -11.77
N ASN A 160 12.02 -6.33 -12.90
CA ASN A 160 12.43 -6.79 -14.23
C ASN A 160 13.76 -6.14 -14.63
N THR A 161 14.84 -6.55 -13.96
CA THR A 161 16.21 -6.17 -14.28
C THR A 161 16.95 -7.39 -14.83
N LYS A 162 18.05 -7.18 -15.56
CA LYS A 162 19.02 -8.23 -15.92
C LYS A 162 19.71 -8.74 -14.64
N SER A 163 18.96 -9.45 -13.81
CA SER A 163 19.43 -10.05 -12.56
C SER A 163 20.06 -11.40 -12.86
N SER A 164 21.05 -11.79 -12.05
CA SER A 164 21.67 -13.10 -12.10
C SER A 164 20.76 -14.23 -11.59
N SER A 165 19.65 -13.90 -10.95
CA SER A 165 18.71 -14.85 -10.37
C SER A 165 17.31 -14.67 -10.93
N ASN A 166 16.55 -15.77 -11.02
CA ASN A 166 15.13 -15.77 -11.31
C ASN A 166 14.26 -15.39 -10.11
N TYR A 167 14.76 -15.49 -8.88
CA TYR A 167 14.00 -15.29 -7.65
C TYR A 167 14.19 -13.90 -7.04
N LYS A 168 13.14 -13.38 -6.41
CA LYS A 168 13.15 -12.13 -5.63
C LYS A 168 14.09 -12.26 -4.44
N GLY A 169 14.90 -11.23 -4.24
CA GLY A 169 15.85 -11.15 -3.11
C GLY A 169 17.09 -12.02 -3.26
N VAL A 170 17.24 -12.75 -4.37
CA VAL A 170 18.37 -13.63 -4.64
C VAL A 170 19.28 -13.02 -5.70
N SER A 171 20.58 -13.18 -5.54
CA SER A 171 21.58 -12.77 -6.54
C SER A 171 22.85 -13.60 -6.39
N ARG A 172 23.60 -13.77 -7.47
CA ARG A 172 24.92 -14.40 -7.42
C ARG A 172 25.97 -13.43 -6.86
N ASN A 173 26.90 -13.92 -6.03
CA ASN A 173 28.03 -13.15 -5.53
C ASN A 173 29.31 -13.45 -6.34
N ALA A 174 30.40 -12.71 -6.07
CA ALA A 174 31.67 -12.85 -6.79
C ALA A 174 32.32 -14.24 -6.61
N ALA A 175 32.07 -14.90 -5.48
CA ALA A 175 32.52 -16.27 -5.22
C ALA A 175 31.66 -17.34 -5.92
N GLY A 176 30.66 -16.93 -6.72
CA GLY A 176 29.78 -17.83 -7.47
C GLY A 176 28.61 -18.42 -6.66
N ASN A 177 28.50 -18.12 -5.37
CA ASN A 177 27.40 -18.57 -4.50
C ASN A 177 26.16 -17.68 -4.65
N TRP A 178 25.01 -18.23 -4.26
CA TRP A 178 23.71 -17.55 -4.26
C TRP A 178 23.44 -16.88 -2.92
N ARG A 179 23.44 -15.55 -2.88
CA ARG A 179 23.11 -14.79 -1.67
C ARG A 179 21.64 -14.39 -1.64
N ALA A 180 21.02 -14.52 -0.49
CA ALA A 180 19.67 -14.02 -0.21
C ALA A 180 19.73 -12.78 0.69
N ARG A 181 18.99 -11.74 0.32
CA ARG A 181 18.89 -10.48 1.09
C ARG A 181 17.46 -9.94 1.03
N VAL A 182 17.01 -9.33 2.11
CA VAL A 182 15.72 -8.64 2.19
C VAL A 182 15.90 -7.24 2.74
N LYS A 183 15.16 -6.27 2.22
CA LYS A 183 15.18 -4.89 2.74
C LYS A 183 13.98 -4.68 3.65
N ALA A 184 14.21 -4.39 4.92
CA ALA A 184 13.16 -4.12 5.89
C ALA A 184 13.54 -2.93 6.78
N GLY A 185 12.60 -2.05 7.09
CA GLY A 185 12.86 -0.89 7.96
C GLY A 185 13.87 0.13 7.41
N GLY A 186 14.18 0.07 6.11
CA GLY A 186 15.22 0.91 5.49
C GLY A 186 16.58 0.22 5.40
N GLU A 187 16.79 -0.86 6.14
CA GLU A 187 18.05 -1.61 6.21
C GLU A 187 18.03 -2.85 5.32
N GLN A 188 19.22 -3.27 4.87
CA GLN A 188 19.39 -4.48 4.09
C GLN A 188 19.86 -5.63 4.99
N ILE A 189 18.98 -6.60 5.20
CA ILE A 189 19.23 -7.79 6.01
C ILE A 189 19.85 -8.86 5.12
N TYR A 190 21.02 -9.35 5.52
CA TYR A 190 21.67 -10.51 4.91
C TYR A 190 21.14 -11.80 5.53
N ILE A 191 20.54 -12.65 4.70
CA ILE A 191 19.93 -13.90 5.15
C ILE A 191 20.96 -15.03 5.11
N GLY A 192 21.81 -15.04 4.08
CA GLY A 192 22.84 -16.04 3.92
C GLY A 192 23.35 -16.17 2.49
N SER A 193 24.31 -17.08 2.32
CA SER A 193 24.89 -17.49 1.05
C SER A 193 24.77 -19.00 0.92
N PHE A 194 24.29 -19.45 -0.22
CA PHE A 194 23.87 -20.81 -0.48
C PHE A 194 24.52 -21.32 -1.78
N ARG A 195 24.73 -22.63 -1.88
CA ARG A 195 25.22 -23.26 -3.13
C ARG A 195 24.12 -23.38 -4.20
N SER A 196 22.86 -23.35 -3.78
CA SER A 196 21.69 -23.48 -4.66
C SER A 196 20.86 -22.20 -4.65
N GLU A 197 20.46 -21.76 -5.85
CA GLU A 197 19.58 -20.61 -6.03
C GLU A 197 18.22 -20.85 -5.37
N LEU A 198 17.69 -22.06 -5.51
CA LEU A 198 16.42 -22.49 -4.91
C LEU A 198 16.48 -22.43 -3.38
N ALA A 199 17.59 -22.85 -2.78
CA ALA A 199 17.78 -22.78 -1.33
C ALA A 199 17.79 -21.33 -0.83
N ALA A 200 18.47 -20.43 -1.56
CA ALA A 200 18.47 -19.00 -1.26
C ALA A 200 17.06 -18.38 -1.37
N ALA A 201 16.29 -18.78 -2.38
CA ALA A 201 14.92 -18.31 -2.59
C ALA A 201 13.96 -18.76 -1.49
N LYS A 202 14.05 -20.02 -1.04
CA LYS A 202 13.28 -20.52 0.11
C LYS A 202 13.65 -19.81 1.41
N ALA A 203 14.94 -19.55 1.64
CA ALA A 203 15.39 -18.78 2.80
C ALA A 203 14.89 -17.34 2.76
N TYR A 204 14.84 -16.73 1.57
CA TYR A 204 14.20 -15.43 1.37
C TYR A 204 12.72 -15.44 1.75
N ASP A 205 11.95 -16.41 1.26
CA ASP A 205 10.51 -16.49 1.53
C ASP A 205 10.22 -16.65 3.02
N SER A 206 10.96 -17.53 3.72
CA SER A 206 10.82 -17.70 5.17
C SER A 206 11.10 -16.40 5.93
N CYS A 207 12.16 -15.68 5.57
CA CYS A 207 12.50 -14.40 6.19
C CYS A 207 11.46 -13.32 5.86
N ALA A 208 11.00 -13.24 4.61
CA ALA A 208 9.99 -12.27 4.18
C ALA A 208 8.63 -12.48 4.86
N ARG A 209 8.21 -13.73 5.07
CA ARG A 209 7.00 -14.04 5.86
C ARG A 209 7.12 -13.56 7.30
N GLY A 210 8.27 -13.81 7.94
CA GLY A 210 8.51 -13.32 9.31
C GLY A 210 8.51 -11.80 9.41
N LEU A 211 9.08 -11.10 8.42
CA LEU A 211 9.24 -9.64 8.46
C LEU A 211 7.98 -8.88 8.03
N PHE A 212 7.23 -9.37 7.04
CA PHE A 212 6.12 -8.63 6.44
C PHE A 212 4.76 -9.29 6.62
N GLY A 213 4.69 -10.55 7.08
CA GLY A 213 3.44 -11.29 7.24
C GLY A 213 2.60 -11.27 5.96
N CYS A 214 1.32 -10.91 6.07
CA CYS A 214 0.39 -10.85 4.92
C CYS A 214 0.73 -9.78 3.87
N TYR A 215 1.75 -8.94 4.11
CA TYR A 215 2.26 -7.98 3.12
C TYR A 215 3.34 -8.58 2.22
N CYS A 216 3.91 -9.74 2.56
CA CYS A 216 4.94 -10.33 1.73
C CYS A 216 4.37 -10.90 0.42
N ARG A 217 5.17 -10.78 -0.64
CA ARG A 217 5.02 -11.52 -1.89
C ARG A 217 6.24 -12.41 -2.04
N THR A 218 6.02 -13.73 -2.11
CA THR A 218 7.05 -14.77 -1.98
C THR A 218 7.29 -15.49 -3.30
N ASN A 219 8.48 -16.07 -3.48
CA ASN A 219 8.85 -16.83 -4.67
C ASN A 219 8.01 -18.11 -4.82
N PHE A 220 7.77 -18.78 -3.69
CA PHE A 220 6.98 -20.01 -3.55
C PHE A 220 5.77 -19.73 -2.66
N PRO A 221 4.66 -19.24 -3.23
CA PRO A 221 3.46 -18.94 -2.47
C PRO A 221 2.83 -20.22 -1.90
N LEU A 222 2.41 -20.16 -0.64
CA LEU A 222 1.47 -21.11 -0.05
C LEU A 222 0.06 -20.90 -0.63
N PRO A 223 -0.90 -21.83 -0.45
CA PRO A 223 -2.28 -21.61 -0.84
C PRO A 223 -2.82 -20.27 -0.30
N GLY A 224 -3.27 -19.40 -1.20
CA GLY A 224 -3.76 -18.05 -0.87
C GLY A 224 -2.69 -16.94 -0.79
N GLU A 225 -1.40 -17.27 -0.91
CA GLU A 225 -0.32 -16.28 -1.03
C GLU A 225 -0.07 -15.88 -2.49
N ARG A 226 0.58 -14.72 -2.69
CA ARG A 226 0.94 -14.20 -4.02
C ARG A 226 2.36 -14.53 -4.39
N GLN A 227 2.57 -14.88 -5.67
CA GLN A 227 3.89 -15.12 -6.24
C GLN A 227 4.62 -13.80 -6.57
N ALA A 228 5.93 -13.80 -6.32
CA ALA A 228 6.87 -12.69 -6.48
C ALA A 228 7.37 -12.47 -7.92
#